data_AF-A0A377C1S1-F1
#
_entry.id   AF-A0A377C1S1-F1
#
_cell.length_a   1.000
_cell.length_b   1.000
_cell.length_c   1.000
_cell.angle_alpha   90.00
_cell.angle_beta   90.00
_cell.angle_gamma   90.00
#
_symmetry.space_group_name_H-M   'P 1'
#
loop_
_entity.id
_entity.type
_entity.pdbx_description
1 polymer ?
#
loop_
_entity_poly.entity_id
_entity_poly.type
_entity_poly.pdbx_seq_one_letter_code
_entity_poly.pdbx_strand_id
1 'polypeptide(L)'
;MLATLHTRGAAQAVERLVDSFPAQEKDPVRNQLAGSLRAVLSQKLEVDKQEGRVALFELLINTPAVGNLIREGKTHQLPHVIQTGQQVGMLTFQQSYQQRVGEGRL
;
A
#
# COMPACT_ATOMS: atom_id res chain seq x y z
N MET A 1 -7.09 -13.92 5.24
CA MET A 1 -6.59 -13.37 6.51
C MET A 1 -6.53 -11.86 6.39
N LEU A 2 -6.88 -11.14 7.44
CA LEU A 2 -6.74 -9.68 7.53
C LEU A 2 -5.82 -9.36 8.71
N ALA A 3 -4.97 -8.35 8.53
CA ALA A 3 -4.08 -7.83 9.57
C ALA A 3 -4.01 -6.30 9.44
N THR A 4 -3.68 -5.62 10.54
CA THR A 4 -3.55 -4.16 10.58
C THR A 4 -2.16 -3.76 11.03
N LEU A 5 -1.54 -2.81 10.34
CA LEU A 5 -0.24 -2.26 10.71
C LEU A 5 -0.34 -0.73 10.80
N HIS A 6 0.46 -0.15 11.69
CA HIS A 6 0.57 1.31 11.81
C HIS A 6 1.70 1.80 10.90
N THR A 7 1.38 2.09 9.64
CA THR A 7 2.30 2.63 8.64
C THR A 7 1.63 3.73 7.83
N ARG A 8 2.44 4.56 7.17
CA ARG A 8 1.99 5.71 6.38
C ARG A 8 1.66 5.39 4.92
N GLY A 9 1.89 4.14 4.48
CA GLY A 9 1.66 3.72 3.11
C GLY A 9 1.93 2.24 2.90
N ALA A 10 1.60 1.77 1.69
CA ALA A 10 1.62 0.35 1.36
C ALA A 10 3.04 -0.22 1.31
N ALA A 11 3.99 0.51 0.73
CA ALA A 11 5.39 0.09 0.67
C ALA A 11 6.00 -0.07 2.07
N GLN A 12 5.73 0.90 2.97
CA GLN A 12 6.20 0.85 4.35
C GLN A 12 5.55 -0.29 5.14
N ALA A 13 4.29 -0.65 4.86
CA ALA A 13 3.65 -1.80 5.50
C ALA A 13 4.39 -3.11 5.16
N VAL A 14 4.75 -3.29 3.89
CA VAL A 14 5.52 -4.46 3.42
C VAL A 14 6.89 -4.50 4.10
N GLU A 15 7.61 -3.38 4.09
CA GLU A 15 8.94 -3.26 4.70
C GLU A 15 8.89 -3.53 6.22
N ARG A 16 7.97 -2.89 6.94
CA ARG A 16 7.81 -3.07 8.38
C ARG A 16 7.46 -4.50 8.77
N LEU A 17 6.68 -5.20 7.95
CA LEU A 17 6.37 -6.62 8.19
C LEU A 17 7.65 -7.45 8.10
N VAL A 18 8.44 -7.29 7.03
CA VAL A 18 9.71 -8.02 6.85
C VAL A 18 10.72 -7.65 7.94
N ASP A 19 10.79 -6.38 8.32
CA ASP A 19 11.74 -5.89 9.33
C ASP A 19 11.42 -6.30 10.77
N SER A 20 10.23 -6.86 11.02
CA SER A 20 9.88 -7.45 12.32
C SER A 20 10.57 -8.79 12.58
N PHE A 21 11.22 -9.37 11.57
CA PHE A 21 11.94 -10.65 11.66
C PHE A 21 13.47 -10.46 11.71
N PRO A 22 14.19 -11.39 12.36
CA PRO A 22 15.66 -11.43 12.34
C PRO A 22 16.24 -11.47 10.91
N ALA A 23 17.48 -11.01 10.74
CA ALA A 23 18.12 -10.87 9.43
C ALA A 23 18.12 -12.18 8.62
N GLN A 24 18.40 -13.31 9.25
CA GLN A 24 18.42 -14.63 8.61
C GLN A 24 17.04 -15.14 8.14
N GLU A 25 15.96 -14.54 8.65
CA GLU A 25 14.58 -14.92 8.31
C GLU A 25 13.94 -13.96 7.30
N LYS A 26 14.57 -12.82 6.97
CA LYS A 26 13.97 -11.82 6.07
C LYS A 26 13.73 -12.35 4.66
N ASP A 27 14.65 -13.12 4.10
CA ASP A 27 14.49 -13.73 2.77
C ASP A 27 13.32 -14.72 2.68
N PRO A 28 13.21 -15.75 3.55
CA PRO A 28 12.06 -16.65 3.52
C PRO A 28 10.75 -15.90 3.79
N VAL A 29 10.73 -14.91 4.68
CA VAL A 29 9.55 -14.08 4.94
C VAL A 29 9.13 -13.28 3.70
N ARG A 30 10.08 -12.66 2.98
CA ARG A 30 9.80 -11.99 1.70
C ARG A 30 9.19 -12.93 0.67
N ASN A 31 9.75 -14.14 0.53
CA ASN A 31 9.25 -15.14 -0.41
C ASN A 31 7.82 -15.59 -0.09
N GLN A 32 7.54 -15.86 1.20
CA GLN A 32 6.21 -16.22 1.65
C GLN A 32 5.22 -15.06 1.44
N LEU A 33 5.61 -13.84 1.85
CA LEU A 33 4.78 -12.65 1.69
C LEU A 33 4.44 -12.40 0.22
N ALA A 34 5.42 -12.50 -0.69
CA ALA A 34 5.21 -12.33 -2.12
C ALA A 34 4.22 -13.36 -2.72
N GLY A 35 4.14 -14.56 -2.15
CA GLY A 35 3.21 -15.60 -2.56
C GLY A 35 1.81 -15.47 -1.94
N SER A 36 1.70 -14.98 -0.71
CA SER A 36 0.43 -14.96 0.03
C SER A 36 -0.26 -13.59 0.10
N LEU A 37 0.48 -12.49 -0.04
CA LEU A 37 -0.08 -11.14 0.00
C LEU A 37 -1.08 -10.96 -1.15
N ARG A 38 -2.24 -10.37 -0.86
CA ARG A 38 -3.24 -10.03 -1.88
C ARG A 38 -3.25 -8.55 -2.20
N ALA A 39 -3.32 -7.73 -1.17
CA ALA A 39 -3.30 -6.29 -1.28
C ALA A 39 -2.86 -5.65 0.03
N VAL A 40 -2.45 -4.39 -0.05
CA VAL A 40 -2.26 -3.50 1.10
C VAL A 40 -3.12 -2.27 0.88
N LEU A 41 -4.05 -2.03 1.79
CA LEU A 41 -4.86 -0.82 1.83
C LEU A 41 -4.33 0.08 2.95
N SER A 42 -3.81 1.24 2.59
CA SER A 42 -3.39 2.28 3.54
C SER A 42 -4.45 3.38 3.56
N GLN A 43 -4.73 3.89 4.76
CA GLN A 43 -5.74 4.93 4.96
C GLN A 43 -5.18 6.10 5.76
N LYS A 44 -5.61 7.31 5.43
CA LYS A 44 -5.52 8.48 6.28
C LYS A 44 -6.84 9.23 6.18
N LEU A 45 -7.23 9.98 7.21
CA LEU A 45 -8.44 10.79 7.12
C LEU A 45 -8.09 12.27 7.24
N GLU A 46 -8.68 13.07 6.38
CA GLU A 46 -8.54 14.52 6.30
C GLU A 46 -9.83 15.18 6.83
N VAL A 47 -9.75 16.47 7.14
CA VAL A 47 -10.95 17.26 7.52
C VAL A 47 -11.82 17.44 6.28
N ASP A 48 -13.10 17.13 6.40
CA ASP A 48 -14.07 17.31 5.31
C ASP A 48 -14.57 18.76 5.26
N LYS A 49 -14.76 19.31 4.06
CA LYS A 49 -15.34 20.66 3.85
C LYS A 49 -16.80 20.76 4.28
N GLN A 50 -17.52 19.64 4.29
CA GLN A 50 -18.94 19.60 4.65
C GLN A 50 -19.08 19.47 6.17
N GLU A 51 -18.68 18.32 6.71
CA GLU A 51 -18.64 18.05 8.15
C GLU A 51 -17.80 16.79 8.43
N GLY A 52 -17.09 16.77 9.55
CA GLY A 52 -16.38 15.58 10.01
C GLY A 52 -15.08 15.31 9.24
N ARG A 53 -14.87 14.05 8.84
CA ARG A 53 -13.62 13.59 8.19
C ARG A 53 -13.91 12.71 6.98
N VAL A 54 -13.04 12.82 5.97
CA VAL A 54 -13.06 11.98 4.77
C VAL A 54 -11.81 11.12 4.69
N ALA A 55 -11.99 9.84 4.38
CA ALA A 55 -10.88 8.92 4.17
C ALA A 55 -10.26 9.08 2.77
N LEU A 56 -8.94 9.18 2.76
CA LEU A 56 -8.08 8.98 1.62
C LEU A 56 -7.45 7.60 1.69
N PHE A 57 -7.37 6.94 0.54
CA PHE A 57 -6.85 5.59 0.43
C PHE A 57 -5.65 5.53 -0.52
N GLU A 58 -4.73 4.63 -0.20
CA GLU A 58 -3.72 4.12 -1.11
C GLU A 58 -3.86 2.60 -1.16
N LEU A 59 -3.90 2.03 -2.36
CA LEU A 59 -4.11 0.61 -2.59
C LEU A 59 -3.00 0.03 -3.46
N LEU A 60 -2.23 -0.88 -2.87
CA LEU A 60 -1.30 -1.75 -3.58
C LEU A 60 -1.95 -3.12 -3.78
N ILE A 61 -1.94 -3.65 -5.00
CA ILE A 61 -2.39 -5.00 -5.32
C ILE A 61 -1.18 -5.86 -5.66
N ASN A 62 -1.10 -7.06 -5.10
CA ASN A 62 0.03 -7.96 -5.33
C ASN A 62 -0.09 -8.66 -6.70
N THR A 63 0.33 -7.97 -7.75
CA THR A 63 0.52 -8.55 -9.10
C THR A 63 1.81 -9.38 -9.15
N PRO A 64 2.04 -10.18 -10.21
CA PRO A 64 3.32 -10.89 -10.37
C PRO A 64 4.55 -9.97 -10.31
N ALA A 65 4.46 -8.76 -10.88
CA ALA A 65 5.52 -7.76 -10.83
C ALA A 65 5.76 -7.24 -9.40
N VAL A 66 4.70 -6.93 -8.65
CA VAL A 66 4.79 -6.54 -7.24
C VAL A 66 5.40 -7.66 -6.40
N GLY A 67 4.94 -8.90 -6.60
CA GLY A 67 5.48 -10.06 -5.91
C GLY A 67 6.98 -10.22 -6.15
N ASN A 68 7.46 -10.02 -7.38
CA ASN A 68 8.90 -10.05 -7.69
C ASN A 68 9.67 -8.96 -6.95
N LEU A 69 9.17 -7.73 -6.93
CA LEU A 69 9.79 -6.64 -6.17
C LEU A 69 9.87 -6.95 -4.67
N ILE A 70 8.85 -7.60 -4.10
CA ILE A 70 8.86 -8.03 -2.70
C ILE A 70 9.94 -9.10 -2.48
N ARG A 71 10.04 -10.12 -3.34
CA ARG A 71 11.08 -11.18 -3.23
C ARG A 71 12.49 -10.60 -3.29
N GLU A 72 12.72 -9.67 -4.21
CA GLU A 72 14.02 -9.01 -4.42
C GLU A 72 14.33 -7.92 -3.38
N GLY A 73 13.42 -7.63 -2.44
CA GLY A 73 13.60 -6.58 -1.43
C GLY A 73 13.59 -5.16 -2.01
N LYS A 74 13.06 -4.97 -3.23
CA LYS A 74 12.98 -3.68 -3.93
C LYS A 74 11.69 -2.92 -3.61
N THR A 75 11.27 -2.92 -2.34
CA THR A 75 10.01 -2.31 -1.87
C THR A 75 9.93 -0.80 -2.12
N HIS A 76 11.07 -0.12 -2.20
CA HIS A 76 11.17 1.30 -2.57
C HIS A 76 10.60 1.63 -3.96
N GLN A 77 10.46 0.64 -4.85
CA GLN A 77 9.89 0.82 -6.20
C GLN A 77 8.36 0.72 -6.21
N LEU A 78 7.75 0.18 -5.15
CA LEU A 78 6.29 -0.02 -5.07
C LEU A 78 5.48 1.25 -5.26
N PRO A 79 5.86 2.44 -4.75
CA PRO A 79 5.11 3.68 -4.99
C PRO A 79 4.94 3.99 -6.49
N HIS A 80 5.97 3.75 -7.31
CA HIS A 80 5.89 3.95 -8.76
C HIS A 80 4.94 2.92 -9.43
N VAL A 81 4.96 1.68 -8.95
CA VAL A 81 4.03 0.64 -9.42
C VAL A 81 2.59 0.98 -9.07
N ILE A 82 2.32 1.51 -7.87
CA ILE A 82 0.97 1.97 -7.48
C ILE A 82 0.51 3.11 -8.40
N GLN A 83 1.40 4.07 -8.68
CA GLN A 83 1.11 5.21 -9.54
C GLN A 83 0.68 4.79 -10.95
N THR A 84 1.34 3.78 -11.52
CA THR A 84 1.08 3.28 -12.88
C THR A 84 0.06 2.14 -12.93
N GLY A 85 -0.29 1.56 -11.78
CA GLY A 85 -1.16 0.38 -11.65
C GLY A 85 -2.67 0.65 -11.63
N GLN A 86 -3.14 1.84 -12.04
CA GLN A 86 -4.57 2.17 -12.02
C GLN A 86 -5.43 1.17 -12.79
N GLN A 87 -4.94 0.66 -13.93
CA GLN A 87 -5.65 -0.30 -14.78
C GLN A 87 -5.96 -1.63 -14.07
N VAL A 88 -5.18 -1.98 -13.04
CA VAL A 88 -5.40 -3.17 -12.22
C VAL A 88 -6.05 -2.85 -10.87
N GLY A 89 -6.56 -1.63 -10.70
CA GLY A 89 -7.28 -1.18 -9.51
C GLY A 89 -6.40 -0.58 -8.42
N MET A 90 -5.12 -0.30 -8.67
CA MET A 90 -4.29 0.42 -7.70
C MET A 90 -4.69 1.89 -7.60
N LEU A 91 -4.43 2.49 -6.45
CA LEU A 91 -4.79 3.87 -6.16
C LEU A 91 -3.69 4.51 -5.31
N THR A 92 -3.22 5.69 -5.70
CA THR A 92 -2.34 6.50 -4.83
C THR A 92 -3.17 7.41 -3.93
N PHE A 93 -2.60 7.82 -2.79
CA PHE A 93 -3.23 8.86 -1.97
C PHE A 93 -3.53 10.14 -2.74
N GLN A 94 -2.67 10.53 -3.70
CA GLN A 94 -2.89 11.71 -4.53
C GLN A 94 -4.13 11.55 -5.43
N GLN A 95 -4.30 10.38 -6.04
CA GLN A 95 -5.48 10.10 -6.85
C GLN A 95 -6.75 10.06 -5.99
N SER A 96 -6.68 9.43 -4.81
CA SER A 96 -7.77 9.46 -3.84
C SER A 96 -8.12 10.89 -3.41
N TYR A 97 -7.12 11.74 -3.19
CA TYR A 97 -7.32 13.16 -2.88
C TYR A 97 -8.08 13.88 -4.01
N GLN A 98 -7.62 13.73 -5.26
CA GLN A 98 -8.28 14.36 -6.41
C GLN A 98 -9.73 13.89 -6.59
N GLN A 99 -10.03 12.61 -6.29
CA GLN A 99 -11.41 12.12 -6.27
C GLN A 99 -12.27 12.84 -5.23
N ARG A 100 -11.76 13.00 -4.00
CA ARG A 100 -12.48 13.73 -2.93
C ARG A 100 -12.66 15.22 -3.23
N VAL A 101 -11.71 15.84 -3.93
CA VAL A 101 -11.86 17.21 -4.45
C VAL A 101 -12.96 17.29 -5.49
N GLY A 102 -13.00 16.36 -6.44
CA GLY A 102 -14.06 16.28 -7.45
C GLY A 102 -15.46 16.02 -6.86
N GLU A 103 -15.53 15.33 -5.73
CA GLU A 103 -16.75 15.12 -4.93
C GLU A 103 -17.13 16.34 -4.06
N GLY A 104 -16.29 17.38 -4.00
CA GLY A 104 -16.53 18.57 -3.15
C GLY A 104 -16.33 18.33 -1.66
N ARG A 105 -15.61 17.25 -1.28
CA ARG A 105 -15.30 16.91 0.12
C ARG A 105 -13.99 17.49 0.62
N LEU A 106 -13.02 17.69 -0.28
CA LEU A 106 -11.71 18.30 -0.02
C LEU A 106 -11.44 19.51 -0.92
#